data_AF-A0A971B537-F1
#
_entry.id   AF-A0A971B537-F1
#
_cell.length_a   1.000
_cell.length_b   1.000
_cell.length_c   1.000
_cell.angle_alpha   90.00
_cell.angle_beta   90.00
_cell.angle_gamma   90.00
#
_symmetry.space_group_name_H-M   'P 1'
#
loop_
_entity.id
_entity.type
_entity.pdbx_description
1 polymer ?
#
loop_
_entity_poly.entity_id
_entity_poly.type
_entity_poly.pdbx_seq_one_letter_code
_entity_poly.pdbx_strand_id
1 'polypeptide(L)' 'MGQSRDDLASGIRSFSVGNYAVFYTPAEIGVEIVQIVHAARDVPSAFRRRN' A
#
# COMPACT_ATOMS: atom_id res chain seq x y z
N MET A 1 -12.07 -7.24 0.16
CA MET A 1 -10.78 -7.69 -0.39
C MET A 1 -9.72 -6.64 -0.07
N GLY A 2 -8.51 -7.06 0.36
CA GLY A 2 -7.45 -6.22 0.96
C GLY A 2 -7.49 -6.22 2.50
N GLN A 3 -6.33 -6.24 3.17
CA GLN A 3 -6.24 -6.12 4.63
C GLN A 3 -6.19 -4.64 5.04
N SER A 4 -6.87 -4.25 6.12
CA SER A 4 -6.69 -2.90 6.67
C SER A 4 -5.24 -2.71 7.12
N ARG A 5 -4.68 -1.54 6.82
CA ARG A 5 -3.39 -1.07 7.30
C ARG A 5 -3.52 0.27 8.01
N ASP A 6 -4.54 0.36 8.86
CA ASP A 6 -4.73 1.52 9.76
C ASP A 6 -3.53 1.71 10.72
N ASP A 7 -2.66 0.70 10.87
CA ASP A 7 -1.34 0.80 11.53
C ASP A 7 -0.35 1.72 10.79
N LEU A 8 -0.55 1.96 9.49
CA LEU A 8 0.26 2.89 8.68
C LEU A 8 -0.41 4.26 8.56
N ALA A 9 -1.69 4.28 8.20
CA ALA A 9 -2.55 5.45 8.16
C ALA A 9 -4.01 5.04 7.99
N SER A 10 -4.93 5.84 8.54
CA SER A 10 -6.37 5.60 8.48
C SER A 10 -6.86 5.42 7.03
N GLY A 11 -7.61 4.34 6.78
CA GLY A 11 -8.25 4.07 5.50
C GLY A 11 -7.35 3.42 4.45
N ILE A 12 -6.06 3.21 4.76
CA ILE A 12 -5.15 2.47 3.89
C ILE A 12 -5.48 0.99 3.95
N ARG A 13 -5.46 0.35 2.77
CA ARG A 13 -5.59 -1.09 2.61
C ARG A 13 -4.39 -1.62 1.85
N SER A 14 -4.01 -2.86 2.11
CA SER A 14 -2.97 -3.55 1.36
C SER A 14 -3.47 -4.85 0.73
N PHE A 15 -2.96 -5.16 -0.44
CA PHE A 15 -3.21 -6.43 -1.12
C PHE A 15 -1.93 -6.95 -1.78
N SER A 16 -1.67 -8.25 -1.63
CA SER A 16 -0.48 -8.88 -2.22
C SER A 16 -0.81 -9.41 -3.63
N VAL A 17 0.02 -9.04 -4.60
CA VAL A 17 -0.06 -9.52 -5.99
C VAL A 17 1.31 -10.06 -6.38
N GLY A 18 1.46 -11.39 -6.39
CA GLY A 18 2.76 -12.03 -6.58
C GLY A 18 3.78 -11.52 -5.56
N ASN A 19 4.91 -11.02 -6.03
CA ASN A 19 5.99 -10.46 -5.19
C ASN A 19 5.81 -8.96 -4.89
N TYR A 20 4.60 -8.42 -5.01
CA TYR A 20 4.32 -7.01 -4.73
C TYR A 20 3.26 -6.85 -3.66
N ALA A 21 3.47 -5.89 -2.76
CA ALA A 21 2.44 -5.34 -1.90
C ALA A 21 1.91 -4.03 -2.50
N VAL A 22 0.62 -4.00 -2.79
CA VAL A 22 -0.10 -2.82 -3.30
C VAL A 22 -0.84 -2.18 -2.15
N PHE A 23 -0.56 -0.90 -1.87
CA PHE A 23 -1.23 -0.07 -0.89
C PHE A 23 -2.18 0.89 -1.61
N TYR A 24 -3.41 1.00 -1.13
CA TYR A 24 -4.47 1.79 -1.77
C TYR A 24 -5.50 2.29 -0.77
N THR A 25 -6.28 3.30 -1.16
CA THR A 25 -7.50 3.73 -0.46
C THR A 25 -8.73 3.40 -1.31
N PRO A 26 -9.86 2.98 -0.71
CA PRO A 26 -11.12 2.89 -1.43
C PRO A 26 -11.59 4.26 -1.90
N ALA A 27 -12.14 4.33 -3.12
CA ALA A 27 -12.83 5.50 -3.66
C ALA A 27 -14.26 5.13 -4.06
N GLU A 28 -15.09 6.13 -4.34
CA GLU A 28 -16.48 5.91 -4.81
C GLU A 28 -16.50 5.05 -6.10
N ILE A 29 -15.53 5.26 -6.98
CA ILE A 29 -15.31 4.44 -8.18
C ILE A 29 -13.87 3.95 -8.17
N GLY A 30 -13.68 2.66 -7.89
CA GLY A 30 -12.36 2.01 -7.93
C GLY A 30 -11.54 2.23 -6.66
N VAL A 31 -10.22 2.42 -6.84
CA VAL A 31 -9.26 2.61 -5.76
C VAL A 31 -8.18 3.61 -6.17
N GLU A 32 -7.66 4.37 -5.22
CA GLU A 32 -6.48 5.19 -5.44
C GLU A 32 -5.24 4.41 -5.00
N ILE A 33 -4.29 4.22 -5.91
CA ILE A 33 -3.04 3.54 -5.57
C ILE A 33 -2.12 4.51 -4.85
N VAL A 34 -1.80 4.19 -3.60
CA VAL A 34 -0.91 4.97 -2.75
C VAL A 34 0.53 4.59 -3.04
N GLN A 35 0.83 3.29 -3.07
CA GLN A 35 2.19 2.79 -3.27
C GLN A 35 2.22 1.33 -3.70
N ILE A 36 3.24 0.95 -4.47
CA ILE A 36 3.54 -0.45 -4.79
C ILE A 36 4.97 -0.75 -4.32
N VAL A 37 5.13 -1.82 -3.55
CA VAL A 37 6.42 -2.25 -2.98
C VAL A 37 6.74 -3.66 -3.41
N HIS A 38 7.94 -3.90 -3.93
CA HIS A 38 8.41 -5.26 -4.21
C HIS A 38 8.81 -5.95 -2.89
N ALA A 39 8.28 -7.14 -2.63
CA ALA A 39 8.47 -7.90 -1.38
C ALA A 39 9.95 -8.17 -1.06
N ALA A 40 10.79 -8.35 -2.08
CA ALA A 40 12.23 -8.56 -1.90
C ALA A 40 13.05 -7.28 -1.65
N ARG A 41 12.45 -6.08 -1.70
CA ARG A 41 13.19 -4.79 -1.57
C ARG A 41 13.23 -4.19 -0.17
N ASP A 42 12.73 -4.92 0.83
CA ASP A 42 12.62 -4.44 2.21
C ASP A 42 11.86 -3.10 2.31
N VAL A 43 10.63 -3.22 2.80
CA VAL A 43 9.64 -2.16 3.02
C VAL A 43 10.19 -0.86 3.66
N PRO A 44 11.22 -0.85 4.54
CA PRO A 44 11.71 0.40 5.15
C PRO A 44 12.24 1.43 4.15
N SER A 45 12.79 1.02 3.00
CA SER A 45 13.41 1.95 2.05
C SER A 45 12.39 2.73 1.20
N ALA A 46 11.16 2.20 1.09
CA ALA A 46 10.12 2.73 0.23
C ALA A 46 9.33 3.90 0.87
N PHE A 47 9.40 4.07 2.20
CA PHE A 47 8.71 5.11 2.97
C PHE A 47 9.54 6.38 3.20
N ARG A 48 10.55 6.65 2.38
CA ARG A 48 11.29 7.91 2.47
C ARG A 48 10.41 9.05 1.95
N ARG A 49 9.88 9.88 2.87
CA ARG A 49 9.19 11.14 2.59
C ARG A 49 9.84 11.83 1.38
N ARG A 50 9.10 12.00 0.29
CA ARG A 50 9.41 13.04 -0.68
C ARG A 50 9.06 14.36 0.01
N ASN A 51 10.10 15.13 0.34
CA ASN A 51 10.00 16.55 0.64
C ASN A 51 9.55 17.28 -0.63
#